data_AF-A0A645EM90-F1
#
_entry.id   AF-A0A645EM90-F1
#
_cell.length_a   1.000
_cell.length_b   1.000
_cell.length_c   1.000
_cell.angle_alpha   90.00
_cell.angle_beta   90.00
_cell.angle_gamma   90.00
#
_symmetry.space_group_name_H-M   'P 1'
#
loop_
_entity.id
_entity.type
_entity.pdbx_description
1 polymer ?
#
loop_
_entity_poly.entity_id
_entity_poly.type
_entity_poly.pdbx_seq_one_letter_code
_entity_poly.pdbx_strand_id
1 'polypeptide(L)'
;MPGQEVTFTLSVGADPTKSTRTMAKAAAVAPTGTVTLSDGSVTLGTATLDATGTATLSVQTLTLGTHHLLASYSGDAIHSAVTQSAAHVHRVNAAPVTTPVPLFGEWWEKALMSLMVLGWMALGLRGRKTRGV
;
A
#
# COMPACT_ATOMS: atom_id res chain seq x y z
N MET A 1 -6.19 1.50 12.59
CA MET A 1 -5.33 1.62 11.39
C MET A 1 -6.26 1.44 10.20
N PRO A 2 -6.57 2.48 9.41
CA PRO A 2 -7.31 2.27 8.17
C PRO A 2 -6.49 1.32 7.27
N GLY A 3 -7.16 0.34 6.64
CA GLY A 3 -6.51 -0.67 5.78
C GLY A 3 -5.79 -0.06 4.58
N GLN A 4 -4.87 -0.82 3.99
CA GLN A 4 -4.17 -0.39 2.78
C GLN A 4 -5.11 -0.56 1.58
N GLU A 5 -5.23 0.46 0.73
CA GLU A 5 -5.88 0.33 -0.57
C GLU A 5 -4.95 -0.40 -1.55
N VAL A 6 -5.43 -1.50 -2.14
CA VAL A 6 -4.70 -2.27 -3.14
C VAL A 6 -5.58 -2.49 -4.37
N THR A 7 -5.06 -2.16 -5.54
CA THR A 7 -5.71 -2.39 -6.83
C THR A 7 -5.22 -3.71 -7.42
N PHE A 8 -6.16 -4.60 -7.73
CA PHE A 8 -5.88 -5.87 -8.39
C PHE A 8 -6.45 -5.88 -9.81
N THR A 9 -5.65 -6.43 -10.73
CA THR A 9 -6.06 -6.65 -12.12
C THR A 9 -6.17 -8.14 -12.35
N LEU A 10 -7.36 -8.59 -12.76
CA LEU A 10 -7.68 -9.98 -13.05
C LEU A 10 -7.94 -10.10 -14.56
N SER A 11 -7.40 -11.12 -15.21
CA SER A 11 -7.69 -11.38 -16.62
C SER A 11 -8.17 -12.81 -16.80
N VAL A 12 -9.15 -12.99 -17.68
CA VAL A 12 -9.65 -14.32 -18.07
C VAL A 12 -9.11 -14.63 -19.46
N GLY A 13 -8.36 -15.71 -19.57
CA GLY A 13 -7.74 -16.17 -20.81
C GLY A 13 -8.39 -17.44 -21.38
N ALA A 14 -8.03 -17.77 -22.61
CA ALA A 14 -8.45 -19.03 -23.24
C ALA A 14 -7.87 -20.25 -22.48
N ASP A 15 -8.70 -21.27 -22.27
CA ASP A 15 -8.29 -22.53 -21.66
C ASP A 15 -7.37 -23.32 -22.60
N PRO A 16 -6.11 -23.61 -22.21
CA PRO A 16 -5.14 -24.33 -23.05
C PRO A 16 -5.53 -25.78 -23.35
N THR A 17 -6.53 -26.33 -22.65
CA THR A 17 -7.01 -27.70 -22.86
C THR A 17 -8.08 -27.81 -23.94
N LYS A 18 -8.59 -26.68 -24.45
CA LYS A 18 -9.64 -26.64 -25.48
C LYS A 18 -9.05 -26.79 -26.89
N SER A 19 -9.77 -27.40 -27.84
CA SER A 19 -9.26 -27.60 -29.21
C SER A 19 -8.83 -26.30 -29.88
N THR A 20 -7.79 -26.36 -30.73
CA THR A 20 -7.15 -25.21 -31.41
C THR A 20 -8.12 -24.26 -32.13
N ARG A 21 -9.17 -24.80 -32.76
CA ARG A 21 -10.21 -23.99 -33.43
C ARG A 21 -11.08 -23.20 -32.45
N THR A 22 -11.31 -23.76 -31.26
CA THR A 22 -12.05 -23.12 -30.17
C THR A 22 -11.17 -22.13 -29.42
N MET A 23 -9.87 -22.41 -29.29
CA MET A 23 -8.89 -21.45 -28.75
C MET A 23 -8.75 -20.20 -29.62
N ALA A 24 -8.70 -20.34 -30.95
CA ALA A 24 -8.66 -19.18 -31.85
C ALA A 24 -9.92 -18.31 -31.73
N LYS A 25 -11.09 -18.94 -31.51
CA LYS A 25 -12.35 -18.23 -31.27
C LYS A 25 -12.38 -17.53 -29.91
N ALA A 26 -11.89 -18.18 -28.85
CA ALA A 26 -11.78 -17.59 -27.51
C ALA A 26 -10.73 -16.47 -27.45
N ALA A 27 -9.65 -16.54 -28.24
CA ALA A 27 -8.69 -15.45 -28.37
C ALA A 27 -9.25 -14.24 -29.15
N ALA A 28 -10.27 -14.45 -29.99
CA ALA A 28 -10.88 -13.41 -30.80
C ALA A 28 -12.12 -12.77 -30.15
N VAL A 29 -12.72 -13.42 -29.14
CA VAL A 29 -13.91 -12.92 -28.44
C VAL A 29 -13.58 -12.80 -26.97
N ALA A 30 -13.64 -11.59 -26.43
CA ALA A 30 -13.37 -11.36 -25.02
C ALA A 30 -14.40 -12.07 -24.12
N PRO A 31 -13.97 -12.62 -22.98
CA PRO A 31 -14.86 -13.23 -22.00
C PRO A 31 -15.80 -12.19 -21.39
N THR A 32 -17.03 -12.62 -21.11
CA THR A 32 -18.10 -11.76 -20.62
C THR A 32 -18.59 -12.21 -19.25
N GLY A 33 -18.95 -11.26 -18.38
CA GLY A 33 -19.51 -11.57 -17.07
C GLY A 33 -18.66 -11.00 -15.95
N THR A 34 -18.65 -11.70 -14.81
CA THR A 34 -18.05 -11.19 -13.57
C THR A 34 -17.03 -12.15 -13.01
N VAL A 35 -15.94 -11.60 -12.49
CA VAL A 35 -14.94 -12.32 -11.70
C VAL A 35 -15.14 -11.97 -10.24
N THR A 36 -15.12 -12.99 -9.38
CA THR A 36 -15.17 -12.83 -7.93
C THR A 36 -13.79 -13.05 -7.36
N LEU A 37 -13.30 -12.11 -6.55
CA LEU A 37 -12.04 -12.22 -5.82
C LEU A 37 -12.32 -12.62 -4.37
N SER A 38 -11.64 -13.66 -3.89
CA SER A 38 -11.73 -14.15 -2.52
C SER A 38 -10.36 -14.36 -1.90
N ASP A 39 -10.27 -14.15 -0.59
CA ASP A 39 -9.12 -14.54 0.23
C ASP A 39 -9.54 -15.70 1.14
N GLY A 40 -9.10 -16.91 0.80
CA GLY A 40 -9.62 -18.13 1.41
C GLY A 40 -11.14 -18.28 1.23
N SER A 41 -11.90 -18.23 2.31
CA SER A 41 -13.38 -18.30 2.31
C SER A 41 -14.06 -16.93 2.29
N VAL A 42 -13.30 -15.83 2.40
CA VAL A 42 -13.86 -14.48 2.45
C VAL A 42 -13.90 -13.89 1.05
N THR A 43 -15.08 -13.49 0.59
CA THR A 43 -15.21 -12.75 -0.67
C THR A 43 -14.77 -11.31 -0.44
N LEU A 44 -13.76 -10.85 -1.17
CA LEU A 44 -13.27 -9.46 -1.12
C LEU A 44 -14.08 -8.54 -2.04
N GLY A 45 -14.61 -9.09 -3.14
CA GLY A 45 -15.49 -8.36 -4.03
C GLY A 45 -15.65 -9.02 -5.40
N THR A 46 -16.40 -8.35 -6.26
CA THR A 46 -16.69 -8.79 -7.62
C THR A 46 -16.40 -7.66 -8.60
N ALA A 47 -15.85 -7.98 -9.76
CA ALA A 47 -15.62 -7.02 -10.84
C ALA A 47 -16.12 -7.57 -12.17
N THR A 48 -16.70 -6.70 -13.00
CA THR A 48 -17.13 -7.03 -14.35
C THR A 48 -15.93 -7.05 -15.29
N LEU A 49 -15.91 -8.02 -16.22
CA LEU A 49 -14.93 -8.08 -17.29
C LEU A 49 -15.21 -6.98 -18.32
N ASP A 50 -14.16 -6.29 -18.75
CA ASP A 50 -14.19 -5.32 -19.83
C ASP A 50 -14.12 -6.00 -21.22
N ALA A 51 -14.12 -5.19 -22.27
CA ALA A 51 -14.04 -5.65 -23.66
C ALA A 51 -12.74 -6.39 -24.02
N THR A 52 -11.76 -6.43 -23.11
CA THR A 52 -10.51 -7.18 -23.25
C THR A 52 -10.47 -8.45 -22.40
N GLY A 53 -11.52 -8.72 -21.61
CA GLY A 53 -11.56 -9.82 -20.66
C GLY A 53 -10.78 -9.52 -19.38
N THR A 54 -10.63 -8.25 -19.04
CA THR A 54 -9.94 -7.79 -17.83
C THR A 54 -10.95 -7.24 -16.83
N ALA A 55 -10.82 -7.63 -15.57
CA ALA A 55 -11.60 -7.11 -14.45
C ALA A 55 -10.66 -6.46 -13.45
N THR A 56 -10.95 -5.20 -13.08
CA THR A 56 -10.16 -4.45 -12.10
C THR A 56 -10.96 -4.28 -10.83
N LEU A 57 -10.37 -4.63 -9.68
CA LEU A 57 -11.00 -4.52 -8.37
C LEU A 57 -10.06 -3.84 -7.38
N SER A 58 -10.53 -2.77 -6.76
CA SER A 58 -9.82 -2.10 -5.66
C SER A 58 -10.39 -2.60 -4.33
N VAL A 59 -9.52 -3.14 -3.47
CA VAL A 59 -9.88 -3.64 -2.15
C VAL A 59 -9.22 -2.75 -1.10
N GLN A 60 -10.04 -2.12 -0.26
CA GLN A 60 -9.58 -1.17 0.78
C GLN A 60 -9.53 -1.78 2.19
N THR A 61 -10.01 -3.01 2.34
CA THR A 61 -10.19 -3.67 3.64
C THR A 61 -9.14 -4.73 3.94
N LEU A 62 -8.06 -4.80 3.17
CA LEU A 62 -6.99 -5.77 3.42
C LEU A 62 -6.27 -5.42 4.72
N THR A 63 -6.21 -6.40 5.62
CA THR A 63 -5.51 -6.30 6.88
C THR A 63 -4.00 -6.46 6.68
N LEU A 64 -3.21 -6.20 7.72
CA LEU A 64 -1.78 -6.52 7.69
C LEU A 64 -1.59 -8.03 7.67
N GLY A 65 -0.76 -8.53 6.76
CA GLY A 65 -0.51 -9.97 6.65
C GLY A 65 -0.28 -10.45 5.22
N THR A 66 -0.22 -11.78 5.08
CA THR A 66 -0.16 -12.48 3.80
C THR A 66 -1.57 -12.92 3.42
N HIS A 67 -2.00 -12.53 2.23
CA HIS A 67 -3.31 -12.84 1.66
C HIS A 67 -3.14 -13.78 0.46
N HIS A 68 -3.98 -14.81 0.39
CA HIS A 68 -3.99 -15.81 -0.69
C HIS A 68 -5.21 -15.57 -1.57
N LEU A 69 -5.02 -14.73 -2.58
CA LEU A 69 -6.09 -14.25 -3.43
C LEU A 69 -6.42 -15.28 -4.51
N LEU A 70 -7.68 -15.63 -4.59
CA LEU A 70 -8.25 -16.59 -5.52
C LEU A 70 -9.33 -15.88 -6.32
N ALA A 71 -9.30 -16.05 -7.63
CA ALA A 71 -10.34 -15.55 -8.52
C ALA A 71 -11.24 -16.70 -8.97
N SER A 72 -12.53 -16.43 -9.12
CA SER A 72 -13.50 -17.34 -9.70
C SER A 72 -14.31 -16.64 -10.79
N TYR A 73 -14.63 -17.38 -11.85
CA TYR A 73 -15.36 -16.92 -13.01
C TYR A 73 -16.43 -17.97 -13.35
N SER A 74 -17.67 -17.53 -13.54
CA SER A 74 -18.81 -18.44 -13.78
C SER A 74 -18.81 -19.09 -15.17
N GLY A 75 -17.95 -18.63 -16.08
CA GLY A 75 -17.98 -19.05 -17.48
C GLY A 75 -18.98 -18.25 -18.32
N ASP A 76 -18.85 -18.39 -19.64
CA ASP A 76 -19.81 -17.90 -20.63
C ASP A 76 -20.00 -18.93 -21.77
N ALA A 77 -20.71 -18.55 -22.83
CA ALA A 77 -20.99 -19.44 -23.97
C ALA A 77 -19.74 -19.95 -24.72
N ILE A 78 -18.59 -19.28 -24.55
CA ILE A 78 -17.33 -19.51 -25.26
C ILE A 78 -16.21 -19.92 -24.28
N HIS A 79 -16.20 -19.36 -23.08
CA HIS A 79 -15.19 -19.52 -22.03
C HIS A 79 -15.71 -20.42 -20.91
N SER A 80 -14.90 -21.40 -20.51
CA SER A 80 -15.27 -22.32 -19.44
C SER A 80 -15.33 -21.60 -18.09
N ALA A 81 -16.16 -22.11 -17.18
CA ALA A 81 -16.15 -21.66 -15.80
C ALA A 81 -14.81 -21.99 -15.13
N VAL A 82 -14.31 -21.08 -14.31
CA VAL A 82 -13.13 -21.25 -13.47
C VAL A 82 -13.56 -21.12 -12.02
N THR A 83 -13.70 -22.24 -11.32
CA THR A 83 -14.10 -22.22 -9.90
C THR A 83 -13.01 -21.61 -9.02
N GLN A 84 -11.73 -21.78 -9.40
CA GLN A 84 -10.59 -21.25 -8.65
C GLN A 84 -9.39 -21.04 -9.57
N SER A 85 -8.86 -19.82 -9.60
CA SER A 85 -7.62 -19.48 -10.31
C SER A 85 -6.38 -19.93 -9.53
N ALA A 86 -5.20 -19.79 -10.15
CA ALA A 86 -3.95 -19.83 -9.41
C ALA A 86 -3.95 -18.78 -8.28
N ALA A 87 -3.44 -19.16 -7.11
CA ALA A 87 -3.38 -18.29 -5.95
C ALA A 87 -2.36 -17.17 -6.15
N HIS A 88 -2.81 -15.92 -6.07
CA HIS A 88 -1.93 -14.76 -6.05
C HIS A 88 -1.63 -14.38 -4.60
N VAL A 89 -0.35 -14.44 -4.21
CA VAL A 89 0.09 -14.11 -2.85
C VAL A 89 0.38 -12.63 -2.77
N HIS A 90 -0.41 -11.89 -2.00
CA HIS A 90 -0.19 -10.47 -1.75
C HIS A 90 0.16 -10.24 -0.28
N ARG A 91 1.16 -9.40 -0.01
CA ARG A 91 1.62 -9.11 1.35
C ARG A 91 1.43 -7.63 1.66
N VAL A 92 0.58 -7.33 2.62
CA VAL A 92 0.34 -5.96 3.09
C VAL A 92 1.23 -5.71 4.29
N ASN A 93 2.23 -4.85 4.09
CA ASN A 93 3.12 -4.39 5.15
C ASN A 93 2.61 -3.08 5.75
N ALA A 94 2.93 -2.85 7.03
CA ALA A 94 2.66 -1.56 7.65
C ALA A 94 3.45 -0.45 6.94
N ALA A 95 2.84 0.72 6.80
CA ALA A 95 3.57 1.91 6.39
C ALA A 95 4.75 2.14 7.35
N PRO A 96 5.94 2.53 6.84
CA PRO A 96 7.05 2.87 7.71
C PRO A 96 6.63 4.04 8.59
N VAL A 97 6.67 3.84 9.91
CA VAL A 97 6.50 4.95 10.84
C VAL A 97 7.80 5.73 10.84
N THR A 98 7.81 6.88 10.17
CA THR A 98 8.83 7.89 10.43
C THR A 98 8.54 8.48 11.80
N THR A 99 9.11 7.89 12.84
CA THR A 99 9.24 8.59 14.11
C THR A 99 10.08 9.83 13.83
N PRO A 100 9.56 11.06 14.02
CA PRO A 100 10.42 12.23 13.93
C PRO A 100 11.54 12.01 14.94
N VAL A 101 12.78 11.94 14.46
CA VAL A 101 13.93 12.01 15.36
C VAL A 101 13.75 13.33 16.07
N PRO A 102 13.53 13.37 17.39
CA PRO A 102 13.52 14.65 18.09
C PRO A 102 14.85 15.30 17.72
N LEU A 103 14.80 16.48 17.10
CA LEU A 103 16.00 17.27 16.85
C LEU A 103 16.71 17.34 18.19
N PHE A 104 17.84 16.65 18.31
CA PHE A 104 18.63 16.55 19.52
C PHE A 104 19.35 17.90 19.77
N GLY A 105 18.61 19.01 19.67
CA GLY A 105 19.07 20.40 19.67
C GLY A 105 18.15 21.37 20.43
N GLU A 106 16.84 21.12 20.57
CA GLU A 106 15.94 22.21 21.00
C GLU A 106 15.68 22.36 22.51
N TRP A 107 16.37 21.62 23.38
CA TRP A 107 16.22 21.75 24.84
C TRP A 107 17.54 22.05 25.55
N TRP A 108 18.61 21.34 25.21
CA TRP A 108 19.90 21.59 25.82
C TRP A 108 20.64 22.78 25.19
N GLU A 109 20.41 23.12 23.91
CA GLU A 109 20.93 24.39 23.36
C GLU A 109 20.24 25.60 24.02
N LYS A 110 18.93 25.52 24.28
CA LYS A 110 18.21 26.54 25.06
C LYS A 110 18.68 26.60 26.51
N ALA A 111 19.00 25.46 27.13
CA ALA A 111 19.58 25.41 28.47
C ALA A 111 21.00 26.01 28.52
N LEU A 112 21.84 25.74 27.51
CA LEU A 112 23.17 26.31 27.38
C LEU A 112 23.13 27.83 27.14
N MET A 113 22.21 28.32 26.31
CA MET A 113 22.04 29.76 26.07
C MET A 113 21.50 30.50 27.31
N SER A 114 20.64 29.87 28.12
CA SER A 114 20.15 30.45 29.38
C SER A 114 21.25 30.55 30.44
N LEU A 115 22.22 29.63 30.44
CA LEU A 115 23.42 29.70 31.30
C LEU A 115 24.43 30.74 30.82
N MET A 116 24.56 30.97 29.52
CA MET A 116 25.45 32.01 28.98
C MET A 116 24.96 33.43 29.27
N VAL A 117 23.64 33.69 29.24
CA VAL A 117 23.07 35.01 29.59
C VAL A 117 23.25 35.34 31.09
N LEU A 118 23.15 34.35 31.98
CA LEU A 118 23.37 34.55 33.42
C LEU A 118 24.86 34.66 33.79
N GLY A 119 25.75 33.98 33.06
CA GLY A 119 27.20 34.07 33.26
C GLY A 119 27.81 35.41 32.86
N TRP A 120 27.25 36.10 31.86
CA TRP A 120 27.75 37.40 31.40
C TRP A 120 27.27 38.59 32.25
N MET A 121 26.10 38.52 32.89
CA MET A 121 25.66 39.60 33.79
C MET A 121 26.49 39.70 35.08
N ALA A 122 27.14 38.62 35.52
CA ALA A 122 27.94 38.60 36.75
C ALA A 122 29.35 39.20 36.61
N LEU A 123 29.88 39.34 35.38
CA LEU A 123 31.29 39.73 35.15
C LEU A 123 31.47 41.15 34.57
N GLY A 124 30.39 41.90 34.37
CA GLY A 124 30.42 43.23 33.71
C GLY A 124 30.56 44.46 34.61
N LEU A 125 30.77 44.33 35.93
CA LEU A 125 30.85 45.48 36.86
C LEU A 125 32.07 45.42 37.78
N ARG A 126 33.28 45.60 37.22
CA ARG A 126 34.36 46.31 37.94
C ARG A 126 35.55 46.60 37.03
N GLY A 127 35.78 47.88 36.71
CA GLY A 127 37.03 48.25 36.05
C GLY A 127 37.14 49.68 35.54
N ARG A 128 36.84 50.71 36.34
CA ARG A 128 37.46 52.04 36.15
C ARG A 128 37.30 52.96 37.35
N LYS A 129 38.36 53.13 38.16
CA LYS A 129 38.70 54.45 38.73
C LYS A 129 40.22 54.60 38.74
N THR A 130 40.65 55.50 37.87
CA THR A 130 41.98 56.06 37.70
C THR A 130 42.45 56.71 39.00
N ARG A 131 43.69 56.44 39.42
CA ARG A 131 44.37 57.18 40.49
C ARG A 131 44.82 58.53 39.92
N GLY A 132 44.44 59.62 40.59
CA GLY A 132 44.96 60.97 40.33
C GLY A 132 45.39 61.58 41.65
N VAL A 133 46.70 61.90 41.70
CA VAL A 133 47.47 62.77 42.62
C VAL A 133 47.45 62.43 44.11
#